data_AF-A0A7J4T4N4-F1
#
_entry.id   AF-A0A7J4T4N4-F1
#
_cell.length_a   1.000
_cell.length_b   1.000
_cell.length_c   1.000
_cell.angle_alpha   90.00
_cell.angle_beta   90.00
_cell.angle_gamma   90.00
#
_symmetry.space_group_name_H-M   'P 1'
#
loop_
_entity.id
_entity.type
_entity.pdbx_description
1 polymer ?
#
loop_
_entity_poly.entity_id
_entity_poly.type
_entity_poly.pdbx_seq_one_letter_code
_entity_poly.pdbx_strand_id
1 'polypeptide(L)'
;MEDTNTGASSQSESSPAPFKKWFMRQYWRIQQSQTIISMAFWVTTLTLLIWPYVKWRFEDGVTFAGISITYWGLLGIGASVMLVVLLVGLIYDVTFGLWREHMTIIGERNPFQTYQMSPNFAVILIQTNILLRKIAADDEEAMRHCDFVDRWLKWNIDTEIFARTMSGWQNIVEDEDPFLPYLDDEQRERLQRSVDELKTL
;
A
#
# COMPACT_ATOMS: atom_id res chain seq x y z
N MET A 1 41.30 -42.45 -2.53
CA MET A 1 40.72 -41.56 -1.52
C MET A 1 40.96 -40.16 -2.04
N GLU A 2 40.04 -39.75 -2.90
CA GLU A 2 40.09 -38.53 -3.70
C GLU A 2 39.11 -37.53 -3.09
N ASP A 3 39.57 -36.30 -2.95
CA ASP A 3 38.83 -35.13 -2.53
C ASP A 3 37.70 -34.81 -3.53
N THR A 4 36.50 -34.53 -3.01
CA THR A 4 35.48 -33.80 -3.78
C THR A 4 34.70 -32.86 -2.85
N ASN A 5 35.28 -31.68 -2.67
CA ASN A 5 34.65 -30.37 -2.84
C ASN A 5 33.11 -30.32 -2.76
N THR A 6 32.57 -29.68 -1.72
CA THR A 6 31.40 -28.82 -1.90
C THR A 6 31.53 -27.62 -0.97
N GLY A 7 32.08 -26.55 -1.53
CA GLY A 7 32.12 -25.24 -0.91
C GLY A 7 30.71 -24.75 -0.59
N ALA A 8 30.44 -24.53 0.70
CA ALA A 8 29.37 -23.65 1.14
C ALA A 8 29.70 -22.24 0.65
N SER A 9 29.13 -21.86 -0.50
CA SER A 9 29.06 -20.48 -0.92
C SER A 9 28.05 -19.78 -0.02
N SER A 10 28.54 -19.24 1.10
CA SER A 10 27.85 -18.18 1.81
C SER A 10 27.75 -16.98 0.85
N GLN A 11 26.65 -16.90 0.11
CA GLN A 11 26.27 -15.68 -0.59
C GLN A 11 26.09 -14.60 0.48
N SER A 12 27.12 -13.79 0.68
CA SER A 12 27.02 -12.56 1.43
C SER A 12 26.06 -11.66 0.69
N GLU A 13 24.86 -11.48 1.24
CA GLU A 13 23.94 -10.42 0.83
C GLU A 13 24.67 -9.09 0.94
N SER A 14 25.22 -8.62 -0.18
CA SER A 14 25.83 -7.30 -0.26
C SER A 14 24.72 -6.26 -0.06
N SER A 15 24.57 -5.83 1.19
CA SER A 15 23.74 -4.67 1.55
C SER A 15 23.98 -3.56 0.53
N PRO A 16 22.94 -3.05 -0.16
CA PRO A 16 23.15 -2.14 -1.27
C PRO A 16 23.93 -0.93 -0.78
N ALA A 17 25.00 -0.57 -1.50
CA ALA A 17 25.90 0.51 -1.12
C ALA A 17 25.10 1.75 -0.69
N PRO A 18 25.51 2.48 0.38
CA PRO A 18 24.75 3.61 0.92
C PRO A 18 24.39 4.66 -0.15
N PHE A 19 25.26 4.83 -1.15
CA PHE A 19 25.01 5.66 -2.32
C PHE A 19 23.85 5.14 -3.20
N LYS A 20 23.81 3.83 -3.48
CA LYS A 20 22.71 3.19 -4.23
C LYS A 20 21.38 3.34 -3.48
N LYS A 21 21.38 3.14 -2.16
CA LYS A 21 20.20 3.36 -1.30
C LYS A 21 19.72 4.81 -1.33
N TRP A 22 20.63 5.79 -1.26
CA TRP A 22 20.29 7.22 -1.37
C TRP A 22 19.73 7.58 -2.75
N PHE A 23 20.37 7.10 -3.82
CA PHE A 23 19.92 7.34 -5.19
C PHE A 23 18.54 6.75 -5.44
N MET A 24 18.31 5.50 -5.03
CA MET A 24 16.98 4.88 -5.08
C MET A 24 15.93 5.70 -4.33
N ARG A 25 16.27 6.27 -3.19
CA ARG A 25 15.36 7.14 -2.42
C ARG A 25 15.03 8.44 -3.16
N GLN A 26 16.00 9.07 -3.84
CA GLN A 26 15.71 10.27 -4.65
C GLN A 26 14.92 9.93 -5.91
N TYR A 27 15.29 8.86 -6.60
CA TYR A 27 14.57 8.34 -7.75
C TYR A 27 13.09 8.12 -7.40
N TRP A 28 12.83 7.48 -6.27
CA TRP A 28 11.48 7.27 -5.76
C TRP A 28 10.71 8.58 -5.53
N ARG A 29 11.35 9.60 -4.93
CA ARG A 29 10.73 10.92 -4.71
C ARG A 29 10.39 11.63 -6.02
N ILE A 30 11.27 11.54 -7.01
CA ILE A 30 11.04 12.11 -8.35
C ILE A 30 9.87 11.40 -9.03
N GLN A 31 9.81 10.07 -8.94
CA GLN A 31 8.71 9.30 -9.52
C GLN A 31 7.37 9.67 -8.88
N GLN A 32 7.33 9.85 -7.56
CA GLN A 32 6.12 10.31 -6.86
C GLN A 32 5.70 11.73 -7.25
N SER A 33 6.64 12.64 -7.50
CA SER A 33 6.34 14.05 -7.84
C SER A 33 6.10 14.30 -9.33
N GLN A 34 6.39 13.33 -10.20
CA GLN A 34 6.29 13.45 -11.65
C GLN A 34 4.91 13.97 -12.11
N THR A 35 3.83 13.41 -11.58
CA THR A 35 2.46 13.81 -11.98
C THR A 35 2.15 15.24 -11.57
N ILE A 36 2.56 15.64 -10.37
CA ILE A 36 2.32 16.99 -9.85
C ILE A 36 3.09 18.03 -10.68
N ILE A 37 4.37 17.76 -10.93
CA ILE A 37 5.23 18.65 -11.73
C ILE A 37 4.71 18.75 -13.16
N SER A 38 4.34 17.62 -13.76
CA SER A 38 3.78 17.59 -15.12
C SER A 38 2.48 18.39 -15.21
N MET A 39 1.56 18.21 -14.26
CA MET A 39 0.29 18.94 -14.25
C MET A 39 0.52 20.46 -14.09
N ALA A 40 1.39 20.87 -13.16
CA ALA A 40 1.75 22.27 -12.97
C ALA A 40 2.39 22.87 -14.22
N PHE A 41 3.28 22.13 -14.88
CA PHE A 41 3.91 22.53 -16.13
C PHE A 41 2.88 22.74 -17.24
N TRP A 42 1.97 21.79 -17.45
CA TRP A 42 0.96 21.87 -18.50
C TRP A 42 -0.04 23.00 -18.28
N VAL A 43 -0.53 23.18 -17.04
CA VAL A 43 -1.44 24.29 -16.70
C VAL A 43 -0.74 25.63 -16.94
N THR A 44 0.52 25.78 -16.50
CA THR A 44 1.28 27.02 -16.70
C THR A 44 1.51 27.29 -18.18
N THR A 45 1.89 26.27 -18.95
CA THR A 45 2.16 26.41 -20.39
C THR A 45 0.91 26.81 -21.15
N LEU A 46 -0.22 26.15 -20.89
CA LEU A 46 -1.50 26.50 -21.50
C LEU A 46 -1.95 27.92 -21.10
N THR A 47 -1.79 28.29 -19.84
CA THR A 47 -2.13 29.63 -19.35
C THR A 47 -1.35 30.71 -20.10
N LEU A 48 -0.03 30.53 -20.22
CA LEU A 48 0.85 31.48 -20.92
C LEU A 48 0.61 31.50 -22.43
N LEU A 49 0.25 30.36 -23.03
CA LEU A 49 -0.12 30.27 -24.44
C LEU A 49 -1.43 31.01 -24.75
N ILE A 50 -2.40 30.97 -23.83
CA ILE A 50 -3.71 31.62 -23.97
C ILE A 50 -3.63 33.13 -23.69
N TRP A 51 -2.78 33.55 -22.75
CA TRP A 51 -2.63 34.96 -22.35
C TRP A 51 -2.58 35.98 -23.52
N PRO A 52 -1.74 35.83 -24.57
CA PRO A 52 -1.68 36.81 -25.66
C PRO A 52 -3.01 37.00 -26.41
N TYR A 53 -3.91 36.01 -26.39
CA TYR A 53 -5.22 36.08 -27.03
C TYR A 53 -6.28 36.78 -26.17
N VAL A 54 -6.07 36.87 -24.86
CA VAL A 54 -7.04 37.43 -23.90
C VAL A 54 -6.53 38.73 -23.25
N LYS A 55 -5.22 39.05 -23.37
CA LYS A 55 -4.60 40.23 -22.75
C LYS A 55 -5.31 41.55 -23.09
N TRP A 56 -5.96 41.65 -24.25
CA TRP A 56 -6.73 42.84 -24.67
C TRP A 56 -7.90 43.19 -23.74
N ARG A 57 -8.34 42.23 -22.92
CA ARG A 57 -9.41 42.44 -21.93
C ARG A 57 -8.93 43.09 -20.64
N PHE A 58 -7.62 43.20 -20.45
CA PHE A 58 -6.99 43.70 -19.24
C PHE A 58 -6.25 44.99 -19.54
N GLU A 59 -6.58 46.07 -18.82
CA GLU A 59 -5.88 47.34 -18.92
C GLU A 59 -4.62 47.35 -18.04
N ASP A 60 -3.50 47.76 -18.62
CA ASP A 60 -2.23 47.87 -17.91
C ASP A 60 -2.30 48.99 -16.85
N GLY A 61 -1.82 48.70 -15.63
CA GLY A 61 -1.74 49.67 -14.53
C GLY A 61 -2.94 49.68 -13.57
N VAL A 62 -4.02 48.96 -13.90
CA VAL A 62 -5.13 48.75 -12.97
C VAL A 62 -4.72 47.72 -11.91
N THR A 63 -4.77 48.12 -10.65
CA THR A 63 -4.53 47.21 -9.51
C THR A 63 -5.84 46.87 -8.82
N PHE A 64 -6.02 45.59 -8.50
CA PHE A 64 -7.14 45.09 -7.70
C PHE A 64 -6.57 44.40 -6.47
N ALA A 65 -7.01 44.84 -5.29
CA ALA A 65 -6.48 44.39 -4.00
C ALA A 65 -4.93 44.52 -3.87
N GLY A 66 -4.35 45.58 -4.46
CA GLY A 66 -2.90 45.83 -4.44
C GLY A 66 -2.07 44.96 -5.40
N ILE A 67 -2.70 44.07 -6.17
CA ILE A 67 -2.07 43.21 -7.17
C ILE A 67 -2.49 43.68 -8.57
N SER A 68 -1.56 43.67 -9.53
CA SER A 68 -1.89 43.99 -10.94
C SER A 68 -2.98 43.05 -11.47
N ILE A 69 -3.96 43.62 -12.19
CA ILE A 69 -5.07 42.87 -12.80
C ILE A 69 -4.58 41.76 -13.74
N THR A 70 -3.36 41.91 -14.29
CA THR A 70 -2.68 40.89 -15.10
C THR A 70 -2.49 39.57 -14.37
N TYR A 71 -2.11 39.59 -13.08
CA TYR A 71 -1.94 38.36 -12.30
C TYR A 71 -3.28 37.69 -12.01
N TRP A 72 -4.33 38.47 -11.78
CA TRP A 72 -5.69 37.96 -11.65
C TRP A 72 -6.19 37.32 -12.94
N GLY A 73 -5.89 37.92 -14.09
CA GLY A 73 -6.19 37.36 -15.40
C GLY A 73 -5.48 36.03 -15.65
N LEU A 74 -4.19 35.95 -15.36
CA LEU A 74 -3.41 34.71 -15.46
C LEU A 74 -3.95 33.63 -14.52
N LEU A 75 -4.27 33.97 -13.27
CA LEU A 75 -4.86 33.04 -12.30
C LEU A 75 -6.22 32.54 -12.80
N GLY A 76 -7.07 33.42 -13.33
CA GLY A 76 -8.38 33.08 -13.88
C GLY A 76 -8.30 32.12 -15.07
N ILE A 77 -7.37 32.35 -15.99
CA ILE A 77 -7.12 31.44 -17.12
C ILE A 77 -6.64 30.08 -16.59
N GLY A 78 -5.66 30.07 -15.68
CA GLY A 78 -5.14 28.83 -15.09
C GLY A 78 -6.23 28.03 -14.39
N ALA A 79 -7.07 28.69 -13.59
CA ALA A 79 -8.23 28.07 -12.93
C ALA A 79 -9.24 27.50 -13.93
N SER A 80 -9.49 28.21 -15.03
CA SER A 80 -10.39 27.76 -16.10
C SER A 80 -9.85 26.51 -16.79
N VAL A 81 -8.54 26.47 -17.10
CA VAL A 81 -7.88 25.28 -17.67
C VAL A 81 -7.99 24.09 -16.73
N MET A 82 -7.71 24.29 -15.44
CA MET A 82 -7.86 23.22 -14.45
C MET A 82 -9.31 22.71 -14.37
N LEU A 83 -10.30 23.61 -14.40
CA LEU A 83 -11.70 23.25 -14.36
C LEU A 83 -12.10 22.42 -15.59
N VAL A 84 -11.66 22.79 -16.79
CA VAL A 84 -11.91 22.01 -18.01
C VAL A 84 -11.26 20.63 -17.92
N VAL A 85 -10.01 20.53 -17.47
CA VAL A 85 -9.33 19.24 -17.29
C VAL A 85 -10.08 18.36 -16.28
N LEU A 86 -10.54 18.94 -15.16
CA LEU A 86 -11.35 18.23 -14.17
C LEU A 86 -12.69 17.77 -14.73
N LEU A 87 -13.38 18.60 -15.53
CA LEU A 87 -14.63 18.21 -16.19
C LEU A 87 -14.42 17.06 -17.17
N VAL A 88 -13.36 17.11 -17.98
CA VAL A 88 -13.02 16.01 -18.89
C VAL A 88 -12.74 14.73 -18.08
N GLY A 89 -11.95 14.83 -17.00
CA GLY A 89 -11.68 13.70 -16.11
C GLY A 89 -12.95 13.14 -15.47
N LEU A 90 -13.87 14.00 -15.04
CA LEU A 90 -15.15 13.59 -14.46
C LEU A 90 -16.05 12.90 -15.48
N ILE A 91 -16.16 13.43 -16.70
CA ILE A 91 -16.93 12.79 -17.78
C ILE A 91 -16.32 11.45 -18.13
N TYR A 92 -14.98 11.38 -18.22
CA TYR A 92 -14.25 10.15 -18.50
C TYR A 92 -14.53 9.09 -17.43
N ASP A 93 -14.49 9.48 -16.16
CA ASP A 93 -14.74 8.57 -15.04
C ASP A 93 -16.19 8.06 -15.00
N VAL A 94 -17.16 8.97 -15.13
CA VAL A 94 -18.59 8.63 -15.11
C VAL A 94 -19.00 7.77 -16.31
N THR A 95 -18.44 8.02 -17.50
CA THR A 95 -18.82 7.32 -18.73
C THR A 95 -18.15 5.96 -18.86
N PHE A 96 -16.85 5.88 -18.56
CA PHE A 96 -16.08 4.65 -18.77
C PHE A 96 -16.02 3.78 -17.51
N GLY A 97 -16.40 4.28 -16.33
CA GLY A 97 -16.36 3.50 -15.09
C GLY A 97 -14.97 2.99 -14.70
N LEU A 98 -13.92 3.51 -15.36
CA LEU A 98 -12.57 2.96 -15.33
C LEU A 98 -11.96 3.01 -13.94
N TRP A 99 -12.30 4.02 -13.14
CA TRP A 99 -11.87 4.08 -11.75
C TRP A 99 -12.46 2.94 -10.92
N ARG A 100 -13.74 2.60 -11.12
CA ARG A 100 -14.38 1.50 -10.39
C ARG A 100 -13.70 0.18 -10.74
N GLU A 101 -13.48 -0.08 -12.02
CA GLU A 101 -12.77 -1.28 -12.49
C GLU A 101 -11.32 -1.31 -12.00
N HIS A 102 -10.61 -0.17 -12.05
CA HIS A 102 -9.25 -0.05 -11.55
C HIS A 102 -9.16 -0.30 -10.04
N MET A 103 -10.10 0.24 -9.25
CA MET A 103 -10.18 -0.01 -7.81
C MET A 103 -10.53 -1.46 -7.51
N THR A 104 -11.38 -2.10 -8.32
CA THR A 104 -11.64 -3.53 -8.23
C THR A 104 -10.38 -4.34 -8.50
N ILE A 105 -9.63 -4.05 -9.56
CA ILE A 105 -8.35 -4.72 -9.87
C ILE A 105 -7.33 -4.51 -8.74
N ILE A 106 -7.23 -3.30 -8.18
CA ILE A 106 -6.37 -3.02 -7.03
C ILE A 106 -6.82 -3.86 -5.82
N GLY A 107 -8.13 -3.98 -5.60
CA GLY A 107 -8.71 -4.82 -4.56
C GLY A 107 -8.39 -6.31 -4.76
N GLU A 108 -8.62 -6.85 -5.96
CA GLU A 108 -8.34 -8.24 -6.32
C GLU A 108 -6.86 -8.59 -6.24
N ARG A 109 -5.99 -7.63 -6.59
CA ARG A 109 -4.54 -7.79 -6.45
C ARG A 109 -4.05 -7.62 -5.01
N ASN A 110 -4.87 -7.08 -4.11
CA ASN A 110 -4.51 -6.96 -2.72
C ASN A 110 -4.76 -8.33 -2.03
N PRO A 111 -3.70 -9.06 -1.64
CA PRO A 111 -3.86 -10.36 -1.00
C PRO A 111 -4.70 -10.27 0.27
N PHE A 112 -4.67 -9.13 0.98
CA PHE A 112 -5.42 -8.94 2.22
C PHE A 112 -6.93 -8.71 2.03
N GLN A 113 -7.37 -8.32 0.83
CA GLN A 113 -8.80 -8.27 0.51
C GLN A 113 -9.35 -9.66 0.21
N THR A 114 -8.58 -10.49 -0.50
CA THR A 114 -8.92 -11.90 -0.77
C THR A 114 -8.94 -12.73 0.51
N TYR A 115 -7.96 -12.54 1.40
CA TYR A 115 -7.84 -13.33 2.65
C TYR A 115 -8.60 -12.73 3.84
N GLN A 116 -9.30 -11.60 3.68
CA GLN A 116 -10.11 -10.89 4.68
C GLN A 116 -9.40 -10.43 5.97
N MET A 117 -8.19 -10.94 6.26
CA MET A 117 -7.42 -10.63 7.45
C MET A 117 -5.92 -10.75 7.17
N SER A 118 -5.15 -9.72 7.55
CA SER A 118 -3.70 -9.78 7.49
C SER A 118 -3.14 -10.54 8.70
N PRO A 119 -2.04 -11.29 8.56
CA PRO A 119 -1.44 -12.05 9.68
C PRO A 119 -1.03 -11.17 10.87
N ASN A 120 -0.59 -9.93 10.61
CA ASN A 120 -0.31 -8.97 11.68
C ASN A 120 -1.57 -8.60 12.48
N PHE A 121 -2.70 -8.44 11.80
CA PHE A 121 -3.99 -8.19 12.47
C PHE A 121 -4.45 -9.43 13.23
N ALA A 122 -4.22 -10.63 12.69
CA ALA A 122 -4.50 -11.89 13.38
C ALA A 122 -3.76 -11.95 14.72
N VAL A 123 -2.45 -11.64 14.78
CA VAL A 123 -1.65 -11.57 16.04
C VAL A 123 -2.28 -10.68 17.09
N ILE A 124 -2.74 -9.49 16.70
CA ILE A 124 -3.42 -8.56 17.61
C ILE A 124 -4.76 -9.14 18.09
N LEU A 125 -5.52 -9.75 17.18
CA LEU A 125 -6.81 -10.35 17.49
C LEU A 125 -6.66 -11.55 18.45
N ILE A 126 -5.59 -12.32 18.33
CA ILE A 126 -5.23 -13.42 19.24
C ILE A 126 -4.97 -12.88 20.64
N GLN A 127 -4.11 -11.87 20.75
CA GLN A 127 -3.78 -11.26 22.05
C GLN A 127 -5.02 -10.70 22.73
N THR A 128 -5.86 -9.99 21.97
CA THR A 128 -7.10 -9.41 22.51
C THR A 128 -8.12 -10.47 22.89
N ASN A 129 -8.27 -11.56 22.13
CA ASN A 129 -9.15 -12.67 22.50
C ASN A 129 -8.69 -13.37 23.78
N ILE A 130 -7.38 -13.64 23.93
CA ILE A 130 -6.82 -14.23 25.16
C ILE A 130 -7.10 -13.33 26.36
N LEU A 131 -6.92 -12.01 26.21
CA LEU A 131 -7.22 -11.05 27.28
C LEU A 131 -8.71 -11.03 27.61
N LEU A 132 -9.58 -11.01 26.60
CA LEU A 132 -11.03 -11.00 26.79
C LEU A 132 -11.51 -12.26 27.52
N ARG A 133 -10.99 -13.44 27.16
CA ARG A 133 -11.26 -14.70 27.87
C ARG A 133 -10.84 -14.67 29.34
N LYS A 134 -9.73 -14.00 29.66
CA LYS A 134 -9.24 -13.87 31.04
C LYS A 134 -10.04 -12.86 31.87
N ILE A 135 -10.50 -11.78 31.25
CA ILE A 135 -11.17 -10.66 31.95
C ILE A 135 -12.68 -10.93 32.10
N ALA A 136 -13.30 -11.58 31.12
CA ALA A 136 -14.73 -11.83 31.07
C ALA A 136 -15.05 -13.33 31.08
N ALA A 137 -14.30 -14.12 31.86
CA ALA A 137 -14.43 -15.58 31.91
C ALA A 137 -15.83 -16.06 32.32
N ASP A 138 -16.53 -15.28 33.15
CA ASP A 138 -17.86 -15.60 33.68
C ASP A 138 -19.01 -15.08 32.78
N ASP A 139 -18.71 -14.43 31.66
CA ASP A 139 -19.70 -13.87 30.74
C ASP A 139 -19.90 -14.80 29.51
N GLU A 140 -21.06 -15.43 29.44
CA GLU A 140 -21.43 -16.34 28.35
C GLU A 140 -21.47 -15.67 26.97
N GLU A 141 -21.87 -14.39 26.89
CA GLU A 141 -21.89 -13.65 25.62
C GLU A 141 -20.46 -13.32 25.15
N ALA A 142 -19.59 -12.95 26.09
CA ALA A 142 -18.17 -12.74 25.81
C ALA A 142 -17.49 -14.03 25.33
N MET A 143 -17.77 -15.18 25.97
CA MET A 143 -17.20 -16.46 25.57
C MET A 143 -17.68 -16.88 24.17
N ARG A 144 -18.95 -16.66 23.85
CA ARG A 144 -19.49 -16.90 22.51
C ARG A 144 -18.79 -16.05 21.43
N HIS A 145 -18.44 -14.79 21.74
CA HIS A 145 -17.67 -13.96 20.82
C HIS A 145 -16.25 -14.48 20.64
N CYS A 146 -15.56 -14.82 21.73
CA CYS A 146 -14.23 -15.41 21.69
C CYS A 146 -14.20 -16.71 20.86
N ASP A 147 -15.22 -17.56 20.96
CA ASP A 147 -15.33 -18.80 20.16
C ASP A 147 -15.49 -18.52 18.66
N PHE A 148 -16.22 -17.45 18.30
CA PHE A 148 -16.32 -17.02 16.90
C PHE A 148 -14.97 -16.55 16.37
N VAL A 149 -14.27 -15.73 17.15
CA VAL A 149 -12.95 -15.20 16.78
C VAL A 149 -11.94 -16.34 16.64
N ASP A 150 -11.97 -17.36 17.50
CA ASP A 150 -11.08 -18.52 17.39
C ASP A 150 -11.31 -19.31 16.10
N ARG A 151 -12.57 -19.53 15.68
CA ARG A 151 -12.86 -20.16 14.39
C ARG A 151 -12.34 -19.33 13.22
N TRP A 152 -12.46 -18.01 13.31
CA TRP A 152 -11.99 -17.11 12.27
C TRP A 152 -10.46 -17.10 12.16
N LEU A 153 -9.77 -17.08 13.29
CA LEU A 153 -8.30 -17.20 13.36
C LEU A 153 -7.82 -18.53 12.82
N LYS A 154 -8.47 -19.64 13.18
CA LYS A 154 -8.15 -20.97 12.65
C LYS A 154 -8.26 -21.04 11.13
N TRP A 155 -9.32 -20.45 10.57
CA TRP A 155 -9.46 -20.35 9.12
C TRP A 155 -8.35 -19.48 8.49
N ASN A 156 -7.96 -18.37 9.12
CA ASN A 156 -6.94 -17.48 8.57
C ASN A 156 -5.55 -18.13 8.53
N ILE A 157 -5.20 -18.99 9.48
CA ILE A 157 -3.92 -19.72 9.46
C ILE A 157 -3.79 -20.63 8.24
N ASP A 158 -4.89 -21.27 7.82
CA ASP A 158 -4.89 -22.19 6.68
C ASP A 158 -4.69 -21.46 5.33
N THR A 159 -4.55 -20.13 5.34
CA THR A 159 -4.35 -19.33 4.12
C THR A 159 -2.87 -19.22 3.73
N GLU A 160 -2.62 -19.16 2.42
CA GLU A 160 -1.27 -19.01 1.87
C GLU A 160 -0.55 -17.76 2.39
N ILE A 161 -1.28 -16.64 2.61
CA ILE A 161 -0.69 -15.40 3.11
C ILE A 161 -0.14 -15.53 4.52
N PHE A 162 -0.77 -16.38 5.35
CA PHE A 162 -0.31 -16.65 6.70
C PHE A 162 0.97 -17.50 6.65
N ALA A 163 1.01 -18.54 5.81
CA ALA A 163 2.22 -19.33 5.58
C ALA A 163 3.39 -18.49 5.03
N ARG A 164 3.15 -17.59 4.06
CA ARG A 164 4.17 -16.63 3.57
C ARG A 164 4.69 -15.71 4.67
N THR A 165 3.80 -15.26 5.55
CA THR A 165 4.19 -14.39 6.66
C THR A 165 4.98 -15.14 7.72
N MET A 166 4.58 -16.37 8.04
CA MET A 166 5.31 -17.28 8.91
C MET A 166 6.73 -17.55 8.38
N SER A 167 6.87 -17.84 7.09
CA SER A 167 8.19 -17.95 6.43
C SER A 167 9.02 -16.65 6.57
N GLY A 168 8.37 -15.49 6.40
CA GLY A 168 9.01 -14.19 6.63
C GLY A 168 9.46 -14.00 8.09
N TRP A 169 8.64 -14.41 9.06
CA TRP A 169 8.99 -14.35 10.48
C TRP A 169 10.16 -15.25 10.83
N GLN A 170 10.23 -16.47 10.29
CA GLN A 170 11.39 -17.35 10.49
C GLN A 170 12.69 -16.69 10.04
N ASN A 171 12.66 -15.95 8.93
CA ASN A 171 13.84 -15.25 8.40
C ASN A 171 14.18 -13.96 9.17
N ILE A 172 13.19 -13.22 9.68
CA ILE A 172 13.37 -11.90 10.30
C ILE A 172 13.60 -12.00 11.81
N VAL A 173 12.81 -12.85 12.48
CA VAL A 173 12.78 -13.05 13.93
C VAL A 173 13.73 -14.17 14.35
N GLU A 174 14.20 -14.98 13.39
CA GLU A 174 15.06 -16.15 13.63
C GLU A 174 14.44 -17.17 14.60
N ASP A 175 13.10 -17.19 14.66
CA ASP A 175 12.31 -18.12 15.45
C ASP A 175 11.53 -19.04 14.52
N GLU A 176 11.81 -20.34 14.61
CA GLU A 176 11.22 -21.37 13.75
C GLU A 176 9.75 -21.66 14.09
N ASP A 177 9.34 -21.44 15.35
CA ASP A 177 7.95 -21.63 15.81
C ASP A 177 7.52 -20.50 16.75
N PRO A 178 7.18 -19.30 16.23
CA PRO A 178 6.48 -18.29 17.01
C PRO A 178 5.24 -18.91 17.66
N PHE A 179 5.27 -19.01 18.99
CA PHE A 179 4.25 -19.71 19.75
C PHE A 179 2.85 -19.07 19.56
N LEU A 180 1.98 -19.74 18.80
CA LEU A 180 0.59 -19.36 18.58
C LEU A 180 -0.34 -20.21 19.48
N PRO A 181 -0.86 -19.67 20.59
CA PRO A 181 -1.49 -20.47 21.67
C PRO A 181 -2.84 -21.12 21.34
N TYR A 182 -3.45 -20.79 20.21
CA TYR A 182 -4.76 -21.29 19.76
C TYR A 182 -4.63 -22.38 18.68
N LEU A 183 -3.38 -22.68 18.28
CA LEU A 183 -3.07 -23.78 17.39
C LEU A 183 -2.96 -25.09 18.14
N ASP A 184 -3.72 -26.10 17.69
CA ASP A 184 -3.48 -27.49 18.07
C ASP A 184 -2.30 -28.07 17.27
N ASP A 185 -1.79 -29.23 17.72
CA ASP A 185 -0.58 -29.84 17.16
C ASP A 185 -0.75 -30.19 15.67
N GLU A 186 -1.94 -30.63 15.27
CA GLU A 186 -2.27 -30.94 13.86
C GLU A 186 -2.20 -29.68 12.99
N GLN A 187 -2.76 -28.57 13.46
CA GLN A 187 -2.75 -27.30 12.74
C GLN A 187 -1.34 -26.71 12.65
N ARG A 188 -0.49 -26.89 13.68
CA ARG A 188 0.93 -26.50 13.62
C ARG A 188 1.67 -27.26 12.54
N GLU A 189 1.50 -28.59 12.49
CA GLU A 189 2.14 -29.43 11.48
C GLU A 189 1.68 -29.06 10.06
N ARG A 190 0.39 -28.77 9.86
CA ARG A 190 -0.16 -28.33 8.57
C ARG A 190 0.39 -26.98 8.13
N LEU A 191 0.48 -26.01 9.04
CA LEU A 191 1.08 -24.70 8.76
C LEU A 191 2.56 -24.86 8.38
N GLN A 192 3.32 -25.64 9.15
CA GLN A 192 4.73 -25.87 8.90
C GLN A 192 4.97 -26.53 7.54
N ARG A 193 4.16 -27.54 7.17
CA ARG A 193 4.20 -28.16 5.84
C ARG A 193 3.96 -27.13 4.72
N SER A 194 2.97 -26.26 4.90
CA SER A 194 2.65 -25.22 3.93
C SER A 194 3.78 -24.19 3.77
N VAL A 195 4.47 -23.87 4.87
CA VAL A 195 5.68 -23.01 4.87
C VAL A 195 6.82 -23.69 4.11
N ASP A 196 7.04 -24.98 4.33
CA ASP A 196 8.13 -25.72 3.70
C ASP A 196 7.88 -25.92 2.19
N GLU A 197 6.64 -26.19 1.77
CA GLU A 197 6.26 -26.21 0.35
C GLU A 197 6.55 -24.87 -0.34
N LEU A 198 6.25 -23.74 0.32
CA LEU A 198 6.54 -22.40 -0.21
C LEU A 198 8.05 -22.11 -0.34
N LYS A 199 8.91 -22.70 0.49
CA LYS A 199 10.37 -22.53 0.40
C LYS A 199 10.99 -23.29 -0.78
N THR A 200 10.27 -24.31 -1.30
CA THR A 200 10.73 -25.14 -2.43
C THR A 200 10.31 -24.64 -3.82
N LEU A 201 9.45 -23.62 -3.86
CA LEU A 201 8.99 -22.93 -5.08
C LEU A 201 9.88 -21.71 -5.39
#